data_AF-A0A1S8AR76-F1
#
_entry.id   AF-A0A1S8AR76-F1
#
_cell.length_a   1.000
_cell.length_b   1.000
_cell.length_c   1.000
_cell.angle_alpha   90.00
_cell.angle_beta   90.00
_cell.angle_gamma   90.00
#
_symmetry.space_group_name_H-M   'P 1'
#
loop_
_entity.id
_entity.type
_entity.pdbx_description
1 polymer ?
#
loop_
_entity_poly.entity_id
_entity_poly.type
_entity_poly.pdbx_seq_one_letter_code
_entity_poly.pdbx_strand_id
1 'polypeptide(L)'
;MTANAIASLDQVADGRTVLGIGAGDSAVYSVGKQPATVDELAESAGKIRRLLRGEEVAFGGEPFRLESRRRDVPTYVAAEGPQTLRMAGEVADGVIFGGGPNPETVEDLGLANVRRGAERAG
;
A
#
# COMPACT_ATOMS: atom_id res chain seq x y z
N MET A 1 -6.80 12.72 0.18
CA MET A 1 -7.73 12.50 -0.97
C MET A 1 -7.90 11.03 -1.31
N THR A 2 -6.82 10.28 -1.59
CA THR A 2 -6.85 8.88 -2.07
C THR A 2 -7.77 7.97 -1.27
N ALA A 3 -7.66 7.95 0.06
CA ALA A 3 -8.51 7.10 0.91
C ALA A 3 -10.02 7.38 0.73
N ASN A 4 -10.43 8.65 0.64
CA ASN A 4 -11.83 9.02 0.44
C ASN A 4 -12.35 8.63 -0.95
N ALA A 5 -11.51 8.77 -1.98
CA ALA A 5 -11.86 8.33 -3.33
C ALA A 5 -12.06 6.80 -3.38
N ILE A 6 -11.17 6.04 -2.74
CA ILE A 6 -11.28 4.58 -2.65
C ILE A 6 -12.51 4.15 -1.86
N ALA A 7 -12.80 4.80 -0.73
CA ALA A 7 -14.02 4.53 0.03
C ALA A 7 -15.28 4.82 -0.79
N SER A 8 -15.28 5.88 -1.59
CA SER A 8 -16.40 6.22 -2.48
C SER A 8 -16.57 5.16 -3.58
N LEU A 9 -15.47 4.71 -4.20
CA LEU A 9 -15.49 3.62 -5.19
C LEU A 9 -16.00 2.32 -4.57
N ASP A 10 -15.60 1.98 -3.35
CA ASP A 10 -16.08 0.80 -2.64
C ASP A 10 -17.60 0.80 -2.41
N GLN A 11 -18.20 1.97 -2.14
CA GLN A 11 -19.65 2.09 -2.03
C GLN A 11 -20.37 1.81 -3.36
N VAL A 12 -19.80 2.26 -4.48
CA VAL A 12 -20.37 2.02 -5.82
C VAL A 12 -20.13 0.58 -6.27
N ALA A 13 -18.98 0.01 -5.91
CA ALA A 13 -18.59 -1.34 -6.25
C ALA A 13 -19.24 -2.40 -5.35
N ASP A 14 -19.94 -2.00 -4.29
CA ASP A 14 -20.54 -2.90 -3.28
C ASP A 14 -19.52 -3.84 -2.65
N GLY A 15 -18.43 -3.27 -2.13
CA GLY A 15 -17.42 -4.01 -1.38
C GLY A 15 -16.43 -4.82 -2.20
N ARG A 16 -16.37 -4.60 -3.52
CA ARG A 16 -15.45 -5.27 -4.47
C ARG A 16 -14.18 -4.47 -4.76
N THR A 17 -13.93 -3.38 -4.03
CA THR A 17 -12.76 -2.54 -4.25
C THR A 17 -11.56 -3.06 -3.46
N VAL A 18 -10.38 -2.99 -4.08
CA VAL A 18 -9.07 -3.12 -3.43
C VAL A 18 -8.21 -1.95 -3.89
N LEU A 19 -7.32 -1.46 -3.03
CA LEU A 19 -6.35 -0.42 -3.38
C LEU A 19 -5.01 -1.07 -3.72
N GLY A 20 -4.50 -0.84 -4.93
CA GLY A 20 -3.08 -1.03 -5.26
C GLY A 20 -2.37 0.32 -5.32
N ILE A 21 -1.21 0.45 -4.67
CA ILE A 21 -0.37 1.65 -4.70
C ILE A 21 1.09 1.28 -4.99
N GLY A 22 1.82 2.16 -5.68
CA GLY A 22 3.24 1.97 -5.97
C GLY A 22 3.98 3.30 -6.08
N ALA A 23 5.31 3.23 -6.16
CA ALA A 23 6.18 4.41 -6.20
C ALA A 23 6.03 5.27 -7.47
N GLY A 24 5.45 4.71 -8.53
CA GLY A 24 5.16 5.43 -9.76
C GLY A 24 6.22 5.33 -10.86
N ASP A 25 7.30 4.57 -10.67
CA ASP A 25 8.38 4.20 -11.63
C ASP A 25 8.37 4.92 -13.00
N SER A 26 8.20 4.21 -14.12
CA SER A 26 8.22 4.79 -15.47
C SER A 26 7.07 5.78 -15.73
N ALA A 27 5.94 5.60 -15.05
CA ALA A 27 4.73 6.39 -15.26
C ALA A 27 4.91 7.86 -14.84
N VAL A 28 5.57 8.13 -13.71
CA VAL A 28 5.69 9.50 -13.18
C VAL A 28 6.70 10.35 -13.96
N TYR A 29 7.67 9.73 -14.62
CA TYR A 29 8.60 10.44 -15.49
C TYR A 29 7.89 11.13 -16.66
N SER A 30 6.83 10.52 -17.21
CA SER A 30 6.05 11.09 -18.32
C SER A 30 5.39 12.44 -17.98
N VAL A 31 5.19 12.72 -16.69
CA VAL A 31 4.61 13.96 -16.17
C VAL A 31 5.63 14.82 -15.43
N GLY A 32 6.93 14.61 -15.67
CA GLY A 32 8.01 15.41 -15.11
C GLY A 32 8.24 15.22 -13.61
N LYS A 33 7.78 14.10 -13.04
CA LYS A 33 7.96 13.75 -11.63
C LYS A 33 8.99 12.63 -11.46
N GLN A 34 9.42 12.44 -10.21
CA GLN A 34 10.28 11.32 -9.82
C GLN A 34 9.47 10.27 -9.05
N PRO A 35 9.86 8.99 -9.08
CA PRO A 35 9.28 7.97 -8.24
C PRO A 35 9.40 8.34 -6.75
N ALA A 36 8.39 7.98 -5.98
CA ALA A 36 8.45 8.13 -4.52
C ALA A 36 9.58 7.28 -3.94
N THR A 37 10.23 7.79 -2.90
CA THR A 37 11.15 7.02 -2.07
C THR A 37 10.40 5.91 -1.33
N VAL A 38 11.14 4.91 -0.84
CA VAL A 38 10.55 3.82 -0.03
C VAL A 38 9.84 4.38 1.20
N ASP A 39 10.40 5.40 1.85
CA ASP A 39 9.83 6.00 3.06
C ASP A 39 8.55 6.79 2.77
N GLU A 40 8.52 7.57 1.68
CA GLU A 40 7.29 8.27 1.24
C GLU A 40 6.17 7.31 0.89
N LEU A 41 6.50 6.19 0.23
CA LEU A 41 5.55 5.14 -0.08
C LEU A 41 5.07 4.43 1.20
N ALA A 42 5.96 4.14 2.14
CA ALA A 42 5.63 3.51 3.42
C ALA A 42 4.66 4.37 4.24
N GLU A 43 4.99 5.65 4.39
CA GLU A 43 4.17 6.63 5.12
C GLU A 43 2.78 6.74 4.48
N SER A 44 2.72 6.88 3.16
CA SER A 44 1.47 7.02 2.42
C SER A 44 0.61 5.76 2.50
N ALA A 45 1.18 4.60 2.20
CA ALA A 45 0.48 3.32 2.23
C ALA A 45 -0.04 3.00 3.63
N GLY A 46 0.78 3.20 4.66
CA GLY A 46 0.39 3.00 6.06
C GLY A 46 -0.75 3.91 6.49
N LYS A 47 -0.65 5.22 6.23
CA LYS A 47 -1.73 6.17 6.57
C LYS A 47 -3.03 5.87 5.82
N ILE A 48 -2.94 5.54 4.53
CA ILE A 48 -4.12 5.22 3.72
C ILE A 48 -4.78 3.92 4.22
N ARG A 49 -4.01 2.87 4.47
CA ARG A 49 -4.52 1.59 5.00
C ARG A 49 -5.25 1.78 6.32
N ARG A 50 -4.66 2.51 7.26
CA ARG A 50 -5.26 2.83 8.56
C ARG A 50 -6.59 3.57 8.40
N LEU A 51 -6.63 4.59 7.55
CA LEU A 51 -7.87 5.31 7.23
C LEU A 51 -8.94 4.41 6.60
N LEU A 52 -8.57 3.53 5.67
CA LEU A 52 -9.48 2.57 5.04
C LEU A 52 -9.95 1.47 6.00
N ARG A 53 -9.25 1.27 7.11
CA ARG A 53 -9.69 0.43 8.24
C ARG A 53 -10.53 1.17 9.28
N GLY A 54 -10.76 2.46 9.07
CA GLY A 54 -11.50 3.32 9.99
C GLY A 54 -10.71 3.69 11.25
N GLU A 55 -9.38 3.57 11.22
CA GLU A 55 -8.50 4.11 12.26
C GLU A 55 -8.30 5.61 12.07
N GLU A 56 -7.85 6.26 13.14
CA GLU A 56 -7.46 7.68 13.14
C GLU A 56 -5.97 7.85 12.79
N VAL A 57 -5.64 8.85 11.98
CA VAL A 57 -4.26 9.23 11.64
C VAL A 57 -4.04 10.71 11.90
N ALA A 58 -2.80 11.10 12.21
CA ALA A 58 -2.44 12.51 12.30
C ALA A 58 -2.23 13.10 10.89
N PHE A 59 -2.92 14.21 10.60
CA PHE A 59 -2.78 14.98 9.37
C PHE A 59 -2.50 16.45 9.72
N GLY A 60 -1.29 16.92 9.44
CA GLY A 60 -0.87 18.28 9.85
C GLY A 60 -0.85 18.48 11.36
N GLY A 61 -0.70 17.41 12.15
CA GLY A 61 -0.74 17.43 13.62
C GLY A 61 -2.14 17.19 14.21
N GLU A 62 -3.20 17.26 13.40
CA GLU A 62 -4.57 17.07 13.86
C GLU A 62 -5.06 15.64 13.62
N PRO A 63 -5.88 15.08 14.53
CA PRO A 63 -6.49 13.77 14.34
C PRO A 63 -7.49 13.83 13.17
N PHE A 64 -7.42 12.82 12.30
CA PHE A 64 -8.32 12.67 11.16
C PHE A 64 -8.79 11.23 11.00
N ARG A 65 -10.09 11.05 10.80
CA ARG A 65 -10.75 9.76 10.54
C ARG A 65 -11.59 9.83 9.27
N LEU A 66 -11.68 8.73 8.54
CA LEU A 66 -12.42 8.65 7.30
C LEU A 66 -13.89 8.23 7.51
N GLU A 67 -14.80 9.20 7.58
CA GLU A 67 -16.24 8.96 7.81
C GLU A 67 -16.97 8.27 6.63
N SER A 68 -16.47 8.43 5.40
CA SER A 68 -17.10 7.84 4.21
C SER A 68 -16.89 6.32 4.06
N ARG A 69 -16.09 5.71 4.94
CA ARG A 69 -15.75 4.29 4.91
C ARG A 69 -16.90 3.44 5.47
N ARG A 70 -17.34 2.42 4.70
CA ARG A 70 -18.37 1.45 5.14
C ARG A 70 -17.81 0.10 5.61
N ARG A 71 -16.63 -0.27 5.13
CA ARG A 71 -15.93 -1.54 5.43
C ARG A 71 -14.43 -1.37 5.27
N ASP A 72 -13.66 -2.39 5.66
CA ASP A 72 -12.24 -2.44 5.35
C ASP A 72 -12.02 -2.65 3.85
N VAL A 73 -11.17 -1.79 3.28
CA VAL A 73 -10.69 -1.92 1.90
C VAL A 73 -9.23 -2.37 1.93
N PRO A 74 -8.91 -3.59 1.44
CA PRO A 74 -7.54 -4.09 1.41
C PRO A 74 -6.61 -3.17 0.62
N THR A 75 -5.42 -2.93 1.17
CA THR A 75 -4.38 -2.10 0.58
C THR A 75 -3.16 -2.93 0.24
N TYR A 76 -2.78 -2.97 -1.03
CA TYR A 76 -1.64 -3.67 -1.58
C TYR A 76 -0.58 -2.69 -2.07
N VAL A 77 0.69 -3.03 -1.86
CA VAL A 77 1.83 -2.28 -2.40
C VAL A 77 2.44 -3.06 -3.57
N ALA A 78 2.67 -2.40 -4.71
CA ALA A 78 3.45 -2.96 -5.80
C ALA A 78 4.95 -2.89 -5.44
N ALA A 79 5.63 -4.04 -5.43
CA ALA A 79 7.03 -4.13 -4.99
C ALA A 79 7.78 -5.27 -5.70
N GLU A 80 9.09 -5.06 -5.86
CA GLU A 80 10.01 -6.01 -6.52
C GLU A 80 11.32 -6.19 -5.73
N GLY A 81 11.92 -5.08 -5.29
CA GLY A 81 13.20 -5.11 -4.57
C GLY A 81 13.08 -5.55 -3.11
N PRO A 82 14.13 -6.16 -2.51
CA PRO A 82 14.09 -6.66 -1.14
C PRO A 82 13.68 -5.62 -0.09
N GLN A 83 14.12 -4.37 -0.26
CA GLN A 83 13.79 -3.28 0.67
C GLN A 83 12.30 -2.93 0.60
N THR A 84 11.77 -2.73 -0.61
CA THR A 84 10.36 -2.39 -0.83
C THR A 84 9.43 -3.54 -0.43
N LEU A 85 9.85 -4.80 -0.64
CA LEU A 85 9.10 -5.98 -0.20
C LEU A 85 9.00 -6.08 1.32
N ARG A 86 10.09 -5.83 2.04
CA ARG A 86 10.07 -5.77 3.51
C ARG A 86 9.18 -4.63 4.00
N MET A 87 9.37 -3.43 3.46
CA MET A 87 8.53 -2.28 3.79
C MET A 87 7.04 -2.58 3.55
N ALA A 88 6.70 -3.19 2.41
CA ALA A 88 5.32 -3.54 2.10
C ALA A 88 4.73 -4.56 3.09
N GLY A 89 5.53 -5.55 3.52
CA GLY A 89 5.13 -6.48 4.58
C GLY A 89 4.83 -5.79 5.92
N GLU A 90 5.49 -4.67 6.21
CA GLU A 90 5.26 -3.88 7.44
C GLU A 90 3.95 -3.06 7.36
N VAL A 91 3.66 -2.44 6.21
CA VAL A 91 2.62 -1.41 6.12
C VAL A 91 1.35 -1.78 5.35
N ALA A 92 1.33 -2.87 4.60
CA ALA A 92 0.24 -3.24 3.69
C ALA A 92 -0.48 -4.53 4.11
N ASP A 93 -1.58 -4.85 3.42
CA ASP A 93 -2.29 -6.14 3.55
C ASP A 93 -1.71 -7.23 2.65
N GLY A 94 -0.93 -6.83 1.65
CA GLY A 94 -0.28 -7.72 0.71
C GLY A 94 0.56 -6.98 -0.32
N VAL A 95 1.14 -7.75 -1.24
CA VAL A 95 2.02 -7.24 -2.30
C VAL A 95 1.51 -7.64 -3.68
N ILE A 96 1.54 -6.70 -4.62
CA ILE A 96 1.48 -6.98 -6.06
C ILE A 96 2.93 -7.17 -6.51
N PHE A 97 3.35 -8.42 -6.69
CA PHE A 97 4.75 -8.75 -6.92
C PHE A 97 5.11 -8.65 -8.40
N GLY A 98 6.12 -7.84 -8.72
CA GLY A 98 6.59 -7.63 -10.10
C GLY A 98 7.81 -8.48 -10.50
N GLY A 99 8.35 -9.32 -9.60
CA GLY A 99 9.57 -10.10 -9.87
C GLY A 99 9.41 -11.31 -10.81
N GLY A 100 8.27 -11.43 -11.49
CA GLY A 100 7.98 -12.51 -12.43
C GLY A 100 7.51 -13.82 -11.77
N PRO A 101 7.16 -14.84 -12.57
CA PRO A 101 6.46 -16.03 -12.11
C PRO A 101 7.38 -17.19 -11.70
N ASN A 102 8.71 -17.02 -11.71
CA ASN A 102 9.64 -18.08 -11.32
C ASN A 102 9.41 -18.46 -9.84
N PRO A 103 9.11 -19.73 -9.51
CA PRO A 103 8.80 -20.13 -8.14
C PRO A 103 9.88 -19.81 -7.11
N GLU A 104 11.16 -20.02 -7.43
CA GLU A 104 12.29 -19.70 -6.54
C GLU A 104 12.34 -18.19 -6.27
N THR A 105 12.09 -17.37 -7.29
CA THR A 105 12.02 -15.91 -7.12
C THR A 105 10.83 -15.48 -6.26
N VAL A 106 9.67 -16.10 -6.44
CA VAL A 106 8.50 -15.85 -5.61
C VAL A 106 8.76 -16.23 -4.16
N GLU A 107 9.43 -17.36 -3.91
CA GLU A 107 9.72 -17.84 -2.56
C GLU A 107 10.84 -17.06 -1.87
N ASP A 108 12.02 -17.01 -2.48
CA ASP A 108 13.25 -16.53 -1.85
C ASP A 108 13.39 -15.01 -1.86
N LEU A 109 12.87 -14.35 -2.90
CA LEU A 109 12.86 -12.89 -2.98
C LEU A 109 11.53 -12.35 -2.47
N GLY A 110 10.41 -12.77 -3.05
CA GLY A 110 9.08 -12.24 -2.74
C GLY A 110 8.64 -12.53 -1.31
N LEU A 111 8.19 -13.76 -1.06
CA LEU A 111 7.57 -14.18 0.19
C LEU A 111 8.52 -14.05 1.38
N ALA A 112 9.80 -14.40 1.22
CA ALA A 112 10.78 -14.28 2.31
C ALA A 112 10.95 -12.83 2.78
N ASN A 113 11.02 -11.85 1.87
CA ASN A 113 11.15 -10.45 2.29
C ASN A 113 9.83 -9.88 2.81
N VAL A 114 8.68 -10.25 2.24
CA VAL A 114 7.37 -9.82 2.78
C VAL A 114 7.18 -10.33 4.21
N ARG A 115 7.49 -11.60 4.48
CA ARG A 115 7.40 -12.18 5.83
C ARG A 115 8.30 -11.47 6.84
N ARG A 116 9.56 -11.20 6.47
CA ARG A 116 10.51 -10.43 7.31
C ARG A 116 9.98 -9.03 7.63
N GLY A 117 9.23 -8.42 6.72
CA GLY A 117 8.54 -7.16 6.96
C GLY A 117 7.41 -7.32 7.97
N ALA A 118 6.50 -8.25 7.71
CA ALA A 118 5.35 -8.51 8.59
C ALA A 118 5.78 -8.81 10.03
N GLU A 119 6.80 -9.64 10.24
CA GLU A 119 7.36 -9.97 11.56
C GLU A 119 7.82 -8.74 12.36
N ARG A 120 8.22 -7.65 11.70
CA ARG A 120 8.63 -6.40 12.39
C ARG A 120 7.46 -5.54 12.83
N ALA A 121 6.31 -5.69 12.18
CA ALA A 121 5.09 -4.94 12.49
C ALA A 121 4.27 -5.56 13.63
N GLY A 122 4.51 -6.83 13.97
CA GLY A 122 3.81 -7.59 15.01
C GLY A 122 2.74 -8.51 14.44
#